data_AF-A0A3M1D445-F1
#
_entry.id   AF-A0A3M1D445-F1
#
_cell.length_a   1.000
_cell.length_b   1.000
_cell.length_c   1.000
_cell.angle_alpha   90.00
_cell.angle_beta   90.00
_cell.angle_gamma   90.00
#
_symmetry.space_group_name_H-M   'P 1'
#
loop_
_entity.id
_entity.type
_entity.pdbx_description
1 polymer ?
#
loop_
_entity_poly.entity_id
_entity_poly.type
_entity_poly.pdbx_seq_one_letter_code
_entity_poly.pdbx_strand_id
1 'polypeptide(L)'
;MRLAKVSLVAASLAFVLSGCGSSGGDKLEIAGTYTDDWQTTHTVTETTWTMHAEGMSDSVFHIVAYDNDADYLVAQNDSNNEYNPDKWSRFDWTEKDGALYYCQAAFDADTQEAATANTSADRNDLESGCGGFSWSKLTPAQ
;
A
#
# COMPACT_ATOMS: atom_id res chain seq x y z
N MET A 1 -29.52 -41.67 46.43
CA MET A 1 -28.45 -40.70 46.69
C MET A 1 -27.88 -40.27 45.34
N ARG A 2 -27.79 -38.96 45.10
CA ARG A 2 -27.65 -38.29 43.80
C ARG A 2 -26.33 -38.66 43.08
N LEU A 3 -26.39 -38.88 41.77
CA LEU A 3 -25.29 -38.55 40.86
C LEU A 3 -25.82 -37.77 39.66
N ALA A 4 -25.35 -36.54 39.50
CA ALA A 4 -25.53 -35.68 38.34
C ALA A 4 -24.25 -35.70 37.49
N LYS A 5 -24.39 -35.78 36.16
CA LYS A 5 -23.38 -35.42 35.13
C LYS A 5 -24.19 -34.95 33.91
N VAL A 6 -24.43 -33.64 33.73
CA VAL A 6 -23.61 -32.65 33.01
C VAL A 6 -23.17 -33.10 31.62
N SER A 7 -23.97 -32.65 30.64
CA SER A 7 -23.66 -31.91 29.41
C SER A 7 -22.56 -32.42 28.47
N LEU A 8 -22.90 -32.53 27.17
CA LEU A 8 -22.13 -31.90 26.09
C LEU A 8 -23.00 -31.85 24.81
N VAL A 9 -23.35 -30.64 24.37
CA VAL A 9 -23.86 -30.38 23.02
C VAL A 9 -22.65 -29.96 22.19
N ALA A 10 -22.34 -30.71 21.14
CA ALA A 10 -21.34 -30.32 20.14
C ALA A 10 -22.07 -30.11 18.81
N ALA A 11 -22.27 -28.85 18.42
CA ALA A 11 -22.71 -28.48 17.09
C ALA A 11 -21.47 -28.15 16.25
N SER A 12 -21.12 -29.05 15.33
CA SER A 12 -20.01 -28.86 14.39
C SER A 12 -20.50 -28.03 13.19
N LEU A 13 -20.07 -26.77 13.13
CA LEU A 13 -20.29 -25.89 11.99
C LEU A 13 -19.15 -26.11 10.97
N ALA A 14 -19.49 -26.59 9.77
CA ALA A 14 -18.52 -26.74 8.68
C ALA A 14 -18.32 -25.39 7.98
N PHE A 15 -17.08 -24.87 8.02
CA PHE A 15 -16.64 -23.73 7.22
C PHE A 15 -16.40 -24.19 5.78
N VAL A 16 -17.10 -23.57 4.82
CA VAL A 16 -16.84 -23.73 3.39
C VAL A 16 -15.76 -22.71 3.01
N LEU A 17 -14.54 -23.17 2.78
CA LEU A 17 -13.48 -22.38 2.15
C LEU A 17 -13.59 -22.54 0.63
N SER A 18 -14.34 -21.66 -0.03
CA SER A 18 -14.17 -21.40 -1.46
C SER A 18 -13.06 -20.38 -1.62
N GLY A 19 -11.82 -20.86 -1.62
CA GLY A 19 -10.65 -20.09 -2.00
C GLY A 19 -9.95 -20.79 -3.15
N CYS A 20 -10.37 -20.52 -4.39
CA CYS A 20 -9.49 -20.72 -5.53
C CYS A 20 -8.82 -19.37 -5.76
N GLY A 21 -7.73 -19.13 -5.03
CA GLY A 21 -6.85 -18.00 -5.29
C GLY A 21 -6.25 -18.16 -6.68
N SER A 22 -6.38 -17.14 -7.51
CA SER A 22 -5.64 -17.04 -8.75
C SER A 22 -4.19 -16.68 -8.40
N SER A 23 -3.36 -17.69 -8.16
CA SER A 23 -1.93 -17.52 -8.03
C SER A 23 -1.30 -17.49 -9.42
N GLY A 24 -1.34 -16.31 -10.03
CA GLY A 24 -0.54 -15.89 -11.18
C GLY A 24 -0.26 -14.42 -10.98
N GLY A 25 0.96 -14.07 -10.57
CA GLY A 25 1.31 -12.73 -10.08
C GLY A 25 1.02 -11.65 -11.11
N ASP A 26 -0.06 -10.92 -10.90
CA ASP A 26 -0.38 -9.74 -11.68
C ASP A 26 0.74 -8.72 -11.49
N LYS A 27 1.16 -8.07 -12.57
CA LYS A 27 2.14 -6.99 -12.48
C LYS A 27 1.53 -5.84 -11.69
N LEU A 28 2.38 -5.06 -11.02
CA LEU A 28 1.94 -3.81 -10.40
C LEU A 28 1.30 -2.91 -11.47
N GLU A 29 0.02 -2.59 -11.31
CA GLU A 29 -0.77 -1.94 -12.37
C GLU A 29 -0.37 -0.48 -12.62
N ILE A 30 0.20 0.17 -11.60
CA ILE A 30 0.70 1.55 -11.67
C ILE A 30 2.19 1.64 -12.04
N ALA A 31 2.80 0.54 -12.54
CA ALA A 31 4.18 0.59 -13.01
C ALA A 31 4.29 1.55 -14.22
N GLY A 32 5.20 2.52 -14.13
CA GLY A 32 5.34 3.59 -15.11
C GLY A 32 6.22 4.73 -14.62
N THR A 33 6.34 5.76 -15.45
CA THR A 33 7.02 7.01 -15.09
C THR A 33 6.02 8.15 -15.09
N TYR A 34 6.06 8.98 -14.05
CA TYR A 34 5.10 10.05 -13.81
C TYR A 34 5.80 11.31 -13.30
N THR A 35 5.11 12.43 -13.38
CA THR A 35 5.45 13.67 -12.68
C THR A 35 4.25 14.08 -11.83
N ASP A 36 4.50 14.47 -10.58
CA ASP A 36 3.46 14.97 -9.69
C ASP A 36 3.32 16.50 -9.73
N ASP A 37 2.35 17.03 -8.98
CA ASP A 37 2.05 18.47 -8.92
C ASP A 37 3.23 19.29 -8.35
N TRP A 38 4.20 18.65 -7.71
CA TRP A 38 5.40 19.25 -7.12
C TRP A 38 6.63 19.18 -8.04
N GLN A 39 6.45 18.71 -9.29
CA GLN A 39 7.54 18.45 -10.23
C GLN A 39 8.48 17.33 -9.78
N THR A 40 8.03 16.45 -8.88
CA THR A 40 8.76 15.23 -8.53
C THR A 40 8.56 14.21 -9.65
N THR A 41 9.64 13.63 -10.15
CA THR A 41 9.59 12.50 -11.07
C THR A 41 9.45 11.21 -10.28
N HIS A 42 8.47 10.40 -10.62
CA HIS A 42 8.22 9.08 -10.05
C HIS A 42 8.55 8.02 -11.09
N THR A 43 9.39 7.05 -10.74
CA THR A 43 9.58 5.83 -11.54
C THR A 43 9.15 4.63 -10.71
N VAL A 44 8.05 4.02 -11.10
CA VAL A 44 7.44 2.86 -10.44
C VAL A 44 7.69 1.62 -11.28
N THR A 45 8.33 0.61 -10.70
CA THR A 45 8.56 -0.70 -11.30
C THR A 45 7.88 -1.78 -10.45
N GLU A 46 8.00 -3.05 -10.83
CA GLU A 46 7.52 -4.16 -10.00
C GLU A 46 8.27 -4.28 -8.66
N THR A 47 9.47 -3.69 -8.53
CA THR A 47 10.35 -3.88 -7.36
C THR A 47 10.77 -2.59 -6.67
N THR A 48 10.59 -1.43 -7.30
CA THR A 48 11.01 -0.14 -6.72
C THR A 48 10.05 0.98 -7.09
N TRP A 49 9.87 1.92 -6.17
CA TRP A 49 9.39 3.26 -6.46
C TRP A 49 10.53 4.26 -6.18
N THR A 50 11.01 4.94 -7.21
CA THR A 50 12.01 6.01 -7.08
C THR A 50 11.35 7.37 -7.27
N MET A 51 11.61 8.30 -6.35
CA MET A 51 11.16 9.68 -6.39
C MET A 51 12.38 10.62 -6.51
N HIS A 52 12.38 11.46 -7.54
CA HIS A 52 13.43 12.43 -7.79
C HIS A 52 12.85 13.84 -7.89
N ALA A 53 13.34 14.76 -7.08
CA ALA A 53 13.02 16.18 -7.18
C ALA A 53 14.31 16.97 -7.39
N GLU A 54 14.26 17.98 -8.26
CA GLU A 54 15.45 18.76 -8.61
C GLU A 54 16.12 19.37 -7.37
N GLY A 55 17.42 19.13 -7.23
CA GLY A 55 18.22 19.63 -6.11
C GLY A 55 18.13 18.78 -4.84
N MET A 56 17.41 17.66 -4.85
CA MET A 56 17.37 16.68 -3.76
C MET A 56 17.99 15.34 -4.17
N SER A 57 18.37 14.52 -3.18
CA SER A 57 18.78 13.13 -3.45
C SER A 57 17.54 12.28 -3.74
N ASP A 58 17.71 11.24 -4.56
CA ASP A 58 16.63 10.29 -4.84
C ASP A 58 16.14 9.63 -3.55
N SER A 59 14.82 9.50 -3.42
CA SER A 59 14.20 8.60 -2.45
C SER A 59 13.82 7.32 -3.16
N VAL A 60 14.36 6.19 -2.70
CA VAL A 60 14.10 4.87 -3.26
C VAL A 60 13.33 4.02 -2.24
N PHE A 61 12.26 3.39 -2.69
CA PHE A 61 11.43 2.50 -1.90
C PHE A 61 11.42 1.11 -2.56
N HIS A 62 11.95 0.11 -1.87
CA HIS A 62 12.04 -1.28 -2.34
C HIS A 62 10.72 -2.00 -2.09
N ILE A 63 9.94 -2.19 -3.15
CA ILE A 63 8.60 -2.80 -3.09
C ILE A 63 8.74 -4.28 -2.75
N VAL A 64 8.06 -4.72 -1.69
CA VAL A 64 8.08 -6.12 -1.23
C VAL A 64 6.74 -6.82 -1.44
N ALA A 65 5.65 -6.05 -1.55
CA ALA A 65 4.31 -6.56 -1.72
C ALA A 65 3.40 -5.47 -2.30
N TYR A 66 2.39 -5.87 -3.04
CA TYR A 66 1.28 -5.02 -3.49
C TYR A 66 0.02 -5.86 -3.65
N ASP A 67 -1.11 -5.17 -3.61
CA ASP A 67 -2.45 -5.71 -3.87
C ASP A 67 -3.14 -4.74 -4.82
N ASN A 68 -3.29 -5.14 -6.08
CA ASN A 68 -3.92 -4.31 -7.10
C ASN A 68 -5.43 -4.17 -6.85
N ASP A 69 -6.10 -5.22 -6.36
CA ASP A 69 -7.54 -5.17 -6.08
C ASP A 69 -7.85 -4.21 -4.92
N ALA A 70 -6.91 -4.04 -4.00
CA ALA A 70 -7.01 -3.14 -2.86
C ALA A 70 -6.27 -1.80 -3.05
N ASP A 71 -5.72 -1.55 -4.24
CA ASP A 71 -4.97 -0.36 -4.65
C ASP A 71 -3.88 0.10 -3.65
N TYR A 72 -3.01 -0.82 -3.20
CA TYR A 72 -1.88 -0.43 -2.35
C TYR A 72 -0.61 -1.28 -2.55
N LEU A 73 0.52 -0.71 -2.14
CA LEU A 73 1.81 -1.39 -2.06
C LEU A 73 2.53 -1.08 -0.75
N VAL A 74 3.43 -1.97 -0.37
CA VAL A 74 4.31 -1.85 0.79
C VAL A 74 5.75 -1.97 0.33
N ALA A 75 6.60 -1.07 0.83
CA ALA A 75 7.99 -0.99 0.45
C ALA A 75 8.89 -0.69 1.65
N GLN A 76 10.13 -1.18 1.61
CA GLN A 76 11.17 -0.77 2.55
C GLN A 76 11.89 0.46 2.01
N ASN A 77 12.06 1.48 2.84
CA ASN A 77 12.80 2.68 2.49
C ASN A 77 14.29 2.34 2.38
N ASP A 78 14.94 2.75 1.29
CA ASP A 78 16.38 2.51 1.10
C ASP A 78 17.19 3.13 2.26
N SER A 79 18.24 2.44 2.69
CA SER A 79 19.11 2.88 3.79
C SER A 79 19.80 4.22 3.51
N ASN A 80 19.88 4.63 2.24
CA ASN A 80 20.48 5.90 1.81
C ASN A 80 19.45 7.02 1.65
N ASN A 81 18.16 6.77 1.86
CA ASN A 81 17.16 7.83 1.84
C ASN A 81 17.45 8.86 2.94
N GLU A 82 17.33 10.13 2.59
CA GLU A 82 17.53 11.25 3.54
C GLU A 82 16.52 11.21 4.70
N TYR A 83 15.31 10.72 4.42
CA TYR A 83 14.21 10.63 5.37
C TYR A 83 13.80 9.17 5.61
N ASN A 84 13.62 8.82 6.88
CA ASN A 84 13.16 7.50 7.35
C ASN A 84 13.90 6.30 6.71
N PRO A 85 15.24 6.28 6.68
CA PRO A 85 15.99 5.13 6.16
C PRO A 85 15.68 3.88 6.99
N ASP A 86 15.67 2.72 6.33
CA ASP A 86 15.37 1.40 6.90
C ASP A 86 13.96 1.22 7.49
N LYS A 87 13.10 2.25 7.40
CA LYS A 87 11.68 2.17 7.77
C LYS A 87 10.84 1.56 6.65
N TRP A 88 9.56 1.37 6.92
CA TRP A 88 8.59 0.81 6.00
C TRP A 88 7.55 1.84 5.62
N SER A 89 7.27 1.89 4.32
CA SER A 89 6.24 2.74 3.75
C SER A 89 5.10 1.92 3.18
N ARG A 90 3.90 2.51 3.23
CA ARG A 90 2.73 2.06 2.49
C ARG A 90 2.28 3.16 1.56
N PHE A 91 2.07 2.81 0.29
CA PHE A 91 1.53 3.71 -0.71
C PHE A 91 0.18 3.17 -1.17
N ASP A 92 -0.84 4.00 -1.08
CA ASP A 92 -2.16 3.73 -1.62
C ASP A 92 -2.32 4.53 -2.91
N TRP A 93 -3.05 4.00 -3.89
CA TRP A 93 -3.45 4.74 -5.08
C TRP A 93 -4.95 4.71 -5.30
N THR A 94 -5.42 5.57 -6.21
CA THR A 94 -6.79 5.56 -6.72
C THR A 94 -6.82 6.24 -8.08
N GLU A 95 -7.74 5.82 -8.95
CA GLU A 95 -8.06 6.56 -10.17
C GLU A 95 -9.34 7.37 -9.99
N LYS A 96 -9.32 8.62 -10.47
CA LYS A 96 -10.52 9.48 -10.52
C LYS A 96 -10.49 10.32 -11.78
N ASP A 97 -11.58 10.28 -12.54
CA ASP A 97 -11.75 11.05 -13.78
C ASP A 97 -10.60 10.83 -14.80
N GLY A 98 -10.07 9.61 -14.85
CA GLY A 98 -8.96 9.22 -15.74
C GLY A 98 -7.58 9.71 -15.32
N ALA A 99 -7.44 10.22 -14.08
CA ALA A 99 -6.16 10.57 -13.48
C ALA A 99 -5.82 9.63 -12.32
N LEU A 100 -4.54 9.24 -12.24
CA LEU A 100 -4.00 8.46 -11.13
C LEU A 100 -3.58 9.40 -10.00
N TYR A 101 -3.87 9.00 -8.76
CA TYR A 101 -3.47 9.69 -7.55
C TYR A 101 -2.80 8.71 -6.60
N TYR A 102 -1.85 9.19 -5.81
CA TYR A 102 -1.22 8.39 -4.75
C TYR A 102 -1.20 9.11 -3.40
N CYS A 103 -1.10 8.31 -2.35
CA CYS A 103 -0.89 8.72 -0.98
C CYS A 103 0.17 7.82 -0.34
N GLN A 104 1.21 8.41 0.26
CA GLN A 104 2.10 7.66 1.15
C GLN A 104 1.47 7.59 2.55
N ALA A 105 0.55 6.63 2.72
CA ALA A 105 -0.25 6.49 3.94
C ALA A 105 0.58 6.18 5.20
N ALA A 106 1.73 5.51 5.03
CA ALA A 106 2.75 5.35 6.07
C ALA A 106 4.13 5.64 5.46
N PHE A 107 4.99 6.31 6.21
CA PHE A 107 6.33 6.71 5.74
C PHE A 107 7.48 6.29 6.69
N ASP A 108 7.18 5.90 7.93
CA ASP A 108 8.16 5.62 8.99
C ASP A 108 7.84 4.39 9.85
N ALA A 109 7.02 3.44 9.36
CA ALA A 109 6.64 2.28 10.14
C ALA A 109 7.88 1.41 10.48
N ASP A 110 7.90 0.86 11.71
CA ASP A 110 9.04 0.08 12.20
C ASP A 110 9.18 -1.31 11.55
N THR A 111 8.08 -1.87 11.04
CA THR A 111 8.07 -3.19 10.39
C THR A 111 7.16 -3.22 9.17
N GLN A 112 7.39 -4.21 8.30
CA GLN A 112 6.54 -4.48 7.14
C GLN A 112 5.08 -4.70 7.55
N GLU A 113 4.85 -5.46 8.63
CA GLU A 113 3.51 -5.75 9.13
C GLU A 113 2.81 -4.48 9.61
N ALA A 114 3.53 -3.57 10.27
CA ALA A 114 2.98 -2.29 10.70
C ALA A 114 2.60 -1.40 9.50
N ALA A 115 3.45 -1.32 8.47
CA ALA A 115 3.11 -0.61 7.23
C ALA A 115 1.89 -1.24 6.53
N THR A 116 1.83 -2.57 6.45
CA THR A 116 0.71 -3.30 5.84
C THR A 116 -0.60 -3.06 6.59
N ALA A 117 -0.55 -3.08 7.93
CA ALA A 117 -1.71 -2.86 8.79
C ALA A 117 -2.11 -1.38 8.94
N ASN A 118 -1.34 -0.45 8.37
CA ASN A 118 -1.67 0.98 8.43
C ASN A 118 -3.04 1.24 7.80
N THR A 119 -3.79 2.19 8.39
CA THR A 119 -5.09 2.60 7.87
C THR A 119 -4.94 3.09 6.43
N SER A 120 -5.72 2.52 5.52
CA SER A 120 -5.75 2.98 4.13
C SER A 120 -6.21 4.42 4.03
N ALA A 121 -5.69 5.14 3.03
CA ALA A 121 -6.13 6.49 2.72
C ALA A 121 -7.57 6.50 2.20
N ASP A 122 -8.33 7.56 2.49
CA ASP A 122 -9.72 7.70 2.03
C ASP A 122 -9.74 8.14 0.56
N ARG A 123 -10.02 7.19 -0.33
CA ARG A 123 -10.07 7.40 -1.79
C ARG A 123 -11.24 8.28 -2.25
N ASN A 124 -12.26 8.47 -1.40
CA ASN A 124 -13.41 9.32 -1.73
C ASN A 124 -13.12 10.81 -1.50
N ASP A 125 -12.08 11.12 -0.71
CA ASP A 125 -11.67 12.48 -0.38
C ASP A 125 -10.23 12.73 -0.87
N LEU A 126 -10.10 13.28 -2.08
CA LEU A 126 -8.80 13.63 -2.63
C LEU A 126 -8.17 14.86 -1.95
N GLU A 127 -8.94 15.67 -1.22
CA GLU A 127 -8.46 16.90 -0.60
C GLU A 127 -7.83 16.65 0.77
N SER A 128 -8.35 15.69 1.55
CA SER A 128 -7.85 15.39 2.89
C SER A 128 -7.71 13.91 3.25
N GLY A 129 -8.07 12.99 2.35
CA GLY A 129 -8.10 11.56 2.62
C GLY A 129 -6.72 10.91 2.80
N CYS A 130 -5.63 11.58 2.44
CA CYS A 130 -4.27 11.10 2.67
C CYS A 130 -3.77 11.50 4.07
N GLY A 131 -4.38 10.94 5.12
CA GLY A 131 -3.99 11.22 6.51
C GLY A 131 -4.20 12.68 6.94
N GLY A 132 -5.19 13.36 6.35
CA GLY A 132 -5.45 14.79 6.55
C GLY A 132 -4.84 15.71 5.49
N PHE A 133 -4.11 15.15 4.53
CA PHE A 133 -3.52 15.86 3.40
C PHE A 133 -4.18 15.49 2.08
N SER A 134 -3.95 16.32 1.06
CA SER A 134 -4.39 16.05 -0.30
C SER A 134 -3.62 14.87 -0.89
N TRP A 135 -4.30 14.10 -1.72
CA TRP A 135 -3.66 13.11 -2.58
C TRP A 135 -2.84 13.81 -3.67
N SER A 136 -1.72 13.23 -4.04
CA SER A 136 -0.86 13.76 -5.10
C SER A 136 -1.23 13.15 -6.43
N LYS A 137 -1.52 13.97 -7.44
CA LYS A 137 -1.79 13.49 -8.80
C LYS A 137 -0.51 13.00 -9.45
N LEU A 138 -0.57 11.88 -10.16
CA LEU A 138 0.49 11.37 -11.03
C LEU A 138 0.10 11.59 -12.49
N THR A 139 0.84 12.44 -13.19
CA THR A 139 0.69 12.64 -14.63
C THR A 139 1.73 11.80 -15.35
N PRO A 140 1.36 10.90 -16.28
CA PRO A 140 2.35 10.12 -17.03
C PRO A 140 3.39 11.02 -17.69
N ALA A 141 4.67 10.70 -17.50
CA ALA A 141 5.76 11.37 -18.20
C ALA A 141 5.72 10.98 -19.68
N GLN A 142 5.89 11.96 -20.57
CA GLN A 142 5.92 11.74 -22.03
C GLN A 142 7.26 11.20 -22.51
#